data_AF-A0A3P7NZD4-F1
#
_entry.id   AF-A0A3P7NZD4-F1
#
_cell.length_a   1.000
_cell.length_b   1.000
_cell.length_c   1.000
_cell.angle_alpha   90.00
_cell.angle_beta   90.00
_cell.angle_gamma   90.00
#
_symmetry.space_group_name_H-M   'P 1'
#
loop_
_entity.id
_entity.type
_entity.pdbx_description
1 polymer ?
#
loop_
_entity_poly.entity_id
_entity_poly.type
_entity_poly.pdbx_seq_one_letter_code
_entity_poly.pdbx_strand_id
1 'polypeptide(L)' 'MTTTYFSQPLQHKTTWMHPRSRQWHLLYYVLVRRRDQKDVLVTKAMPGADGDTDHRLIIYKMRICLHPRRRPR' A
#
# COMPACT_ATOMS: atom_id res chain seq x y z
N MET A 1 -2.14 3.49 18.04
CA MET A 1 -0.79 3.46 17.46
C MET A 1 -0.91 3.04 16.00
N THR A 2 -0.82 4.00 15.08
CA THR A 2 -0.88 3.73 13.62
C THR A 2 0.56 3.53 13.14
N THR A 3 1.04 2.30 13.16
CA THR A 3 2.42 2.00 12.78
C THR A 3 2.51 1.87 11.27
N THR A 4 3.06 2.89 10.61
CA THR A 4 3.25 2.89 9.16
C THR A 4 4.49 2.07 8.78
N TYR A 5 4.29 0.87 8.22
CA TYR A 5 5.39 -0.01 7.79
C TYR A 5 5.77 0.26 6.32
N PHE A 6 6.85 1.02 6.10
CA PHE A 6 7.45 1.18 4.77
C PHE A 6 8.97 0.91 4.80
N SER A 7 9.39 -0.18 4.19
CA SER A 7 10.82 -0.54 4.01
C SER A 7 11.42 -0.04 2.68
N GLN A 8 10.72 0.84 1.97
CA GLN A 8 11.03 1.18 0.58
C GLN A 8 11.73 2.53 0.41
N PRO A 9 12.30 2.83 -0.76
CA PRO A 9 12.76 4.18 -1.10
C PRO A 9 11.61 5.20 -1.10
N LEU A 10 11.91 6.48 -0.83
CA LEU A 10 10.92 7.56 -0.73
C LEU A 10 10.02 7.66 -1.97
N GLN A 11 10.57 7.47 -3.17
CA GLN A 11 9.82 7.45 -4.43
C GLN A 11 8.71 6.39 -4.48
N HIS A 12 8.82 5.32 -3.69
CA HIS A 12 7.80 4.27 -3.59
C HIS A 12 6.86 4.47 -2.39
N LYS A 13 7.12 5.47 -1.54
CA LYS A 13 6.25 5.81 -0.41
C LYS A 13 5.28 6.95 -0.72
N THR A 14 5.53 7.72 -1.77
CA THR A 14 4.69 8.88 -2.11
C THR A 14 3.72 8.56 -3.23
N THR A 15 2.49 9.04 -3.10
CA THR A 15 1.34 8.56 -3.87
C THR A 15 0.65 9.65 -4.68
N TRP A 16 0.93 10.92 -4.39
CA TRP A 16 0.29 12.04 -5.06
C TRP A 16 1.27 13.21 -5.19
N MET A 17 1.26 13.89 -6.33
CA MET A 17 2.01 15.13 -6.52
C MET A 17 1.04 16.32 -6.47
N HIS A 18 1.25 17.24 -5.53
CA HIS A 18 0.46 18.47 -5.49
C HIS A 18 0.73 19.31 -6.76
N PRO A 19 -0.28 19.61 -7.61
CA PRO A 19 -0.05 20.19 -8.94
C PRO A 19 0.70 21.52 -8.95
N ARG A 20 0.51 22.36 -7.92
CA ARG A 20 1.12 23.69 -7.84
C ARG A 20 2.52 23.68 -7.21
N SER A 21 2.74 22.87 -6.18
CA SER A 21 4.00 22.87 -5.42
C SER A 21 4.97 21.80 -5.91
N ARG A 22 4.50 20.86 -6.74
CA ARG A 22 5.26 19.69 -7.22
C ARG A 22 5.87 18.87 -6.09
N GLN A 23 5.25 18.93 -4.91
CA GLN A 23 5.65 18.15 -3.74
C GLN A 23 4.88 16.83 -3.72
N TRP A 24 5.61 15.77 -3.39
CA TRP A 24 5.08 14.43 -3.29
C TRP A 24 4.54 14.17 -1.88
N HIS A 25 3.29 13.72 -1.78
CA HIS A 25 2.61 13.40 -0.54
C HIS A 25 2.16 11.93 -0.51
N LEU A 26 2.07 11.37 0.70
CA LEU A 26 1.47 10.08 0.96
C LEU A 26 0.02 10.32 1.43
N LEU A 27 -0.94 10.13 0.51
CA LEU A 27 -2.37 10.32 0.78
C LEU A 27 -3.14 9.01 0.89
N TYR A 28 -2.70 7.99 0.17
CA TYR A 28 -3.41 6.71 0.11
C TYR A 28 -2.74 5.65 0.99
N TYR A 29 -3.58 4.87 1.66
CA TYR A 29 -3.16 3.82 2.58
C TYR A 29 -3.90 2.52 2.27
N VAL A 30 -3.21 1.40 2.45
CA VAL A 30 -3.84 0.08 2.49
C VAL A 30 -4.06 -0.28 3.95
N LEU A 31 -5.33 -0.33 4.37
CA LEU A 31 -5.69 -0.69 5.75
C LEU A 31 -5.70 -2.21 5.91
N VAL A 32 -4.95 -2.71 6.88
CA VAL A 32 -4.83 -4.13 7.18
C VAL A 32 -5.18 -4.38 8.64
N ARG A 33 -5.87 -5.49 8.94
CA ARG A 33 -6.14 -5.89 10.33
C ARG A 33 -4.82 -6.17 11.04
N ARG A 34 -4.71 -5.78 12.31
CA ARG A 34 -3.48 -5.95 13.11
C ARG A 34 -2.90 -7.38 13.09
N ARG A 35 -3.76 -8.41 13.16
CA ARG A 35 -3.32 -9.82 13.13
C ARG A 35 -2.74 -10.26 11.77
N ASP A 36 -3.16 -9.61 10.70
CA ASP A 36 -2.79 -9.94 9.32
C ASP A 36 -1.62 -9.04 8.86
N GLN A 37 -1.18 -8.09 9.69
CA GLN A 37 -0.08 -7.16 9.39
C GLN A 37 1.22 -7.89 9.03
N LYS A 38 1.51 -9.01 9.70
CA LYS A 38 2.68 -9.86 9.43
C LYS A 38 2.68 -10.48 8.03
N ASP A 39 1.52 -10.54 7.40
CA ASP A 39 1.35 -11.17 6.10
C ASP A 39 1.48 -10.15 4.95
N VAL A 40 1.60 -8.86 5.24
CA VAL A 40 1.90 -7.81 4.25
C VAL A 40 3.38 -7.90 3.89
N LEU A 41 3.67 -8.25 2.64
CA LEU A 41 5.03 -8.43 2.14
C LEU A 41 5.59 -7.13 1.56
N VAL A 42 4.77 -6.38 0.83
CA VAL A 42 5.16 -5.17 0.11
C VAL A 42 3.97 -4.22 0.04
N THR A 43 4.18 -2.92 0.22
CA THR A 43 3.23 -1.86 -0.13
C THR A 43 4.01 -0.72 -0.75
N LYS A 44 3.93 -0.50 -2.07
CA LYS A 44 4.61 0.60 -2.80
C LYS A 44 3.67 1.36 -3.72
N ALA A 45 3.91 2.65 -3.85
CA ALA A 45 3.58 3.42 -5.04
C ALA A 45 4.49 3.01 -6.22
N MET A 46 3.91 2.98 -7.42
CA MET A 46 4.57 2.61 -8.67
C MET A 46 4.87 3.89 -9.47
N PRO A 47 6.12 4.40 -9.48
CA PRO A 47 6.46 5.58 -10.26
C PRO A 47 6.43 5.26 -11.77
N GLY A 48 5.90 6.17 -12.58
CA GLY A 48 5.87 6.02 -14.04
C GLY A 48 4.68 5.20 -14.56
N ALA A 49 3.79 4.76 -13.66
CA ALA A 49 2.48 4.18 -14.00
C ALA A 49 1.37 5.19 -13.68
N ASP A 50 1.63 6.46 -13.97
CA ASP A 50 0.87 7.59 -13.42
C ASP A 50 -0.39 7.90 -14.26
N GLY A 51 -0.51 7.33 -15.47
CA GLY A 51 -1.73 7.38 -16.27
C GLY A 51 -2.23 8.78 -16.61
N ASP A 52 -1.32 9.75 -16.71
CA ASP A 52 -1.61 11.20 -16.85
C ASP A 52 -2.39 11.80 -15.66
N THR A 53 -2.31 11.16 -14.49
CA THR A 53 -2.88 11.67 -13.25
C THR A 53 -1.79 12.21 -12.33
N ASP A 54 -2.18 13.05 -11.38
CA ASP A 54 -1.34 13.51 -10.28
C ASP A 54 -1.16 12.41 -9.21
N HIS A 55 -1.74 11.23 -9.40
CA HIS A 55 -1.70 10.09 -8.51
C HIS A 55 -0.80 8.97 -9.04
N ARG A 56 -0.12 8.27 -8.12
CA ARG A 56 0.60 7.04 -8.41
C ARG A 56 -0.27 5.84 -8.05
N LEU A 57 -0.24 4.84 -8.92
CA LEU A 57 -0.80 3.54 -8.61
C LEU A 57 -0.09 2.94 -7.40
N ILE A 58 -0.84 2.32 -6.49
CA ILE A 58 -0.30 1.62 -5.33
C ILE A 58 -0.53 0.14 -5.48
N ILE A 59 0.53 -0.63 -5.26
CA ILE A 59 0.49 -2.08 -5.20
C ILE A 59 0.84 -2.51 -3.79
N TYR A 60 0.01 -3.40 -3.24
CA TYR A 60 0.34 -4.19 -2.08
C TYR A 60 0.41 -5.67 -2.44
N LYS A 61 1.32 -6.40 -1.79
CA LYS A 61 1.45 -7.85 -1.87
C LYS A 61 1.27 -8.42 -0.48
N MET A 62 0.39 -9.42 -0.35
CA MET A 62 0.06 -10.03 0.92
C MET A 62 0.00 -11.55 0.80
N ARG A 63 0.35 -12.25 1.87
CA ARG A 63 0.15 -13.70 2.00
C ARG A 63 -1.24 -13.95 2.58
N ILE A 64 -2.10 -14.66 1.87
CA ILE A 64 -3.43 -15.00 2.36
C ILE A 64 -3.43 -16.49 2.74
N CYS A 65 -3.58 -16.78 4.03
CA CYS A 65 -3.74 -18.14 4.54
C CYS A 65 -5.22 -18.41 4.82
N LEU A 66 -5.91 -19.06 3.88
CA LEU A 66 -7.28 -19.51 4.08
C LEU A 66 -7.25 -20.81 4.89
N HIS A 67 -7.77 -20.77 6.11
CA HIS A 67 -8.01 -22.00 6.86
C HIS A 67 -9.15 -22.77 6.19
N PRO A 68 -9.02 -24.09 5.98
CA PRO A 68 -10.12 -24.91 5.49
C PRO A 68 -11.35 -24.71 6.37
N ARG A 69 -12.46 -24.27 5.78
CA ARG A 69 -13.74 -24.17 6.49
C ARG A 69 -14.12 -25.58 6.92
N ARG A 70 -14.20 -25.84 8.22
CA ARG A 70 -14.73 -27.11 8.73
C ARG A 70 -16.13 -27.30 8.14
N ARG A 71 -16.37 -28.42 7.43
CA ARG A 71 -17.72 -28.77 6.98
C ARG A 71 -18.64 -28.83 8.21
N PRO A 72 -19.82 -28.18 8.19
CA PRO A 72 -20.84 -28.45 9.18
C PRO A 72 -21.20 -29.94 9.11
N ARG A 73 -21.38 -30.58 10.27
CA ARG A 73 -21.97 -31.92 10.34
C ARG A 73 -23.47 -31.82 10.08
#